data_AF-A0A645IXP7-F1
#
_entry.id   AF-A0A645IXP7-F1
#
_cell.length_a   1.000
_cell.length_b   1.000
_cell.length_c   1.000
_cell.angle_alpha   90.00
_cell.angle_beta   90.00
_cell.angle_gamma   90.00
#
_symmetry.space_group_name_H-M   'P 1'
#
loop_
_entity.id
_entity.type
_entity.pdbx_description
1 polymer ?
#
loop_
_entity_poly.entity_id
_entity_poly.type
_entity_poly.pdbx_seq_one_letter_code
_entity_poly.pdbx_strand_id
1 'polypeptide(L)' 'MHIVSVKKLGIPQNSWDSFEVLNKNHILSDSLTKKLKAMVGFRNIAVHNYQAVNIEILRDVIEKHTEDFFEFIFEINKIL' A
#
# COMPACT_ATOMS: atom_id res chain seq x y z
N MET A 1 -2.17 4.69 8.38
CA MET A 1 -2.96 5.25 9.50
C MET A 1 -2.43 6.56 10.08
N HIS A 2 -1.15 6.71 10.43
CA HIS A 2 -0.64 7.93 11.09
C HIS A 2 -0.99 9.24 10.36
N ILE A 3 -0.64 9.37 9.07
CA ILE A 3 -0.92 10.57 8.26
C ILE A 3 -2.41 10.88 8.19
N VAL A 4 -3.24 9.84 7.98
CA VAL A 4 -4.70 9.95 7.95
C VAL A 4 -5.25 10.54 9.26
N SER A 5 -4.70 10.10 10.40
CA SER A 5 -5.08 10.62 11.72
C SER A 5 -4.61 12.06 11.94
N VAL A 6 -3.33 12.36 11.69
CA VAL A 6 -2.76 13.70 11.87
C VAL A 6 -3.47 14.75 11.03
N LYS A 7 -3.79 14.42 9.78
CA LYS A 7 -4.51 15.30 8.85
C LYS A 7 -6.04 15.20 8.94
N LYS A 8 -6.58 14.40 9.86
CA LYS A 8 -8.03 14.20 10.10
C LYS A 8 -8.82 13.83 8.84
N LEU A 9 -8.27 12.93 8.02
CA LEU A 9 -8.81 12.60 6.68
C LEU A 9 -9.94 11.54 6.72
N GLY A 10 -10.26 10.98 7.89
CA GLY A 10 -11.28 9.96 8.07
C GLY A 10 -10.82 8.80 8.94
N ILE A 11 -11.64 7.74 9.00
CA ILE A 11 -11.41 6.56 9.86
C ILE A 11 -11.31 5.30 8.99
N PRO A 12 -10.10 4.90 8.56
CA PRO A 12 -9.90 3.67 7.80
C PRO A 12 -10.17 2.45 8.71
N GLN A 13 -10.84 1.41 8.18
CA GLN A 13 -11.19 0.23 8.97
C GLN A 13 -10.05 -0.80 9.02
N ASN A 14 -9.08 -0.70 8.11
CA ASN A 14 -7.92 -1.58 8.03
C ASN A 14 -6.76 -0.87 7.28
N SER A 15 -5.66 -1.60 7.06
CA SER A 15 -4.47 -1.07 6.40
C SER A 15 -4.69 -0.70 4.93
N TRP A 16 -5.48 -1.46 4.16
CA TRP A 16 -5.76 -1.08 2.76
C TRP A 16 -6.63 0.18 2.68
N ASP A 17 -7.51 0.39 3.67
CA ASP A 17 -8.47 1.51 3.64
C ASP A 17 -7.74 2.83 3.87
N SER A 18 -6.59 2.78 4.54
CA SER A 18 -5.74 3.95 4.70
C SER A 18 -5.30 4.50 3.34
N PHE A 19 -5.02 3.66 2.34
CA PHE A 19 -4.62 4.12 1.01
C PHE A 19 -5.81 4.70 0.23
N GLU A 20 -7.00 4.10 0.36
CA GLU A 20 -8.24 4.66 -0.19
C GLU A 20 -8.56 6.05 0.38
N VAL A 21 -8.39 6.25 1.69
CA VAL A 21 -8.59 7.55 2.31
C VAL A 21 -7.61 8.59 1.76
N LEU A 22 -6.34 8.22 1.58
CA LEU A 22 -5.34 9.12 1.00
C LEU A 22 -5.67 9.46 -0.48
N ASN A 23 -6.12 8.48 -1.26
CA ASN A 23 -6.53 8.68 -2.65
C ASN A 23 -7.76 9.60 -2.79
N LYS A 24 -8.79 9.39 -1.96
CA LYS A 24 -9.98 10.25 -1.91
C LYS A 24 -9.67 11.70 -1.57
N ASN A 25 -8.55 11.95 -0.90
CA ASN A 25 -8.04 13.28 -0.57
C ASN A 25 -6.95 13.74 -1.55
N HIS A 26 -6.82 13.11 -2.71
CA HIS A 26 -5.89 13.44 -3.79
C HIS A 26 -4.40 13.41 -3.41
N ILE A 27 -4.04 12.71 -2.34
CA ILE A 27 -2.64 12.54 -1.89
C ILE A 27 -1.95 11.44 -2.71
N LEU A 28 -2.69 10.40 -3.09
CA LEU A 28 -2.18 9.30 -3.90
C LEU A 28 -2.97 9.22 -5.20
N SER A 29 -2.31 8.88 -6.30
CA SER A 29 -2.97 8.58 -7.57
C SER A 29 -3.75 7.25 -7.50
N ASP A 30 -4.73 7.07 -8.38
CA ASP A 30 -5.50 5.83 -8.48
C ASP A 30 -4.61 4.63 -8.81
N SER A 31 -3.62 4.86 -9.69
CA SER A 31 -2.63 3.86 -10.08
C SER A 31 -1.82 3.38 -8.87
N LEU A 32 -1.19 4.31 -8.14
CA LEU A 32 -0.38 4.00 -6.97
C LEU A 32 -1.22 3.34 -5.86
N THR A 33 -2.43 3.84 -5.63
CA THR A 33 -3.37 3.27 -4.65
C THR A 33 -3.68 1.81 -4.97
N LYS A 34 -3.95 1.49 -6.24
CA LYS A 34 -4.21 0.11 -6.68
C LYS A 34 -3.01 -0.80 -6.40
N LYS A 35 -1.79 -0.35 -6.72
CA LYS A 35 -0.55 -1.12 -6.47
C LYS A 35 -0.33 -1.37 -4.97
N LEU A 36 -0.47 -0.34 -4.14
CA LEU A 36 -0.28 -0.43 -2.69
C LEU A 36 -1.31 -1.35 -2.03
N LYS A 37 -2.57 -1.31 -2.48
CA LYS A 37 -3.60 -2.26 -2.01
C LYS A 37 -3.25 -3.71 -2.39
N ALA A 38 -2.75 -3.95 -3.61
CA ALA A 38 -2.31 -5.27 -4.03
C ALA A 38 -1.14 -5.78 -3.17
N MET A 39 -0.18 -4.92 -2.84
CA MET A 39 0.92 -5.24 -1.92
C MET A 39 0.46 -5.64 -0.51
N VAL A 40 -0.55 -4.95 0.05
CA VAL A 40 -1.14 -5.35 1.34
C VAL A 40 -1.79 -6.74 1.24
N GLY A 41 -2.47 -7.02 0.14
CA GLY A 41 -3.03 -8.34 -0.14
C GLY A 41 -1.94 -9.42 -0.22
N PHE A 42 -0.85 -9.15 -0.93
CA PHE A 42 0.30 -10.05 -1.01
C PHE A 42 0.91 -10.34 0.37
N ARG A 43 1.11 -9.31 1.20
CA ARG A 43 1.56 -9.48 2.58
C ARG A 43 0.65 -10.41 3.37
N ASN A 44 -0.67 -10.32 3.18
CA ASN A 44 -1.61 -11.19 3.90
C ASN A 44 -1.47 -12.65 3.46
N ILE A 45 -1.21 -12.92 2.18
CA ILE A 45 -0.94 -14.27 1.67
C ILE A 45 0.40 -14.79 2.23
N ALA A 46 1.45 -13.96 2.15
CA ALA A 46 2.79 -14.34 2.61
C ALA A 46 2.87 -14.61 4.12
N VAL A 47 2.05 -13.94 4.93
CA VAL A 47 2.08 -14.05 6.40
C VAL A 47 1.03 -15.02 6.93
N HIS A 48 -0.18 -15.07 6.37
CA HIS A 48 -1.30 -15.80 6.95
C HIS A 48 -1.70 -17.07 6.20
N ASN A 49 -1.21 -17.30 4.98
CA ASN A 49 -1.61 -18.49 4.24
C ASN A 49 -0.74 -19.68 4.68
N TYR A 50 -1.35 -20.66 5.36
CA TYR A 50 -0.73 -21.96 5.69
C TYR A 50 -0.35 -22.79 4.45
N GLN A 51 -0.68 -22.29 3.24
CA GLN A 51 -0.19 -22.81 1.97
C GLN A 51 1.22 -22.26 1.69
N ALA A 52 2.08 -23.11 1.14
CA ALA A 52 3.40 -22.69 0.68
C ALA A 52 3.29 -21.44 -0.23
N VAL A 53 3.99 -20.38 0.15
CA VAL A 53 4.12 -19.18 -0.67
C VAL A 53 4.73 -19.58 -2.02
N ASN A 54 4.10 -19.18 -3.11
CA ASN A 54 4.67 -19.39 -4.43
C ASN A 54 5.92 -18.50 -4.58
N ILE A 55 7.09 -19.13 -4.57
CA ILE A 55 8.39 -18.45 -4.60
C ILE A 55 8.58 -17.63 -5.87
N GLU A 56 8.02 -18.06 -7.01
CA GLU A 56 8.09 -17.29 -8.26
C GLU A 56 7.31 -15.97 -8.14
N ILE A 57 6.12 -16.01 -7.51
CA ILE A 57 5.34 -14.78 -7.26
C ILE A 57 6.08 -13.86 -6.29
N LEU A 58 6.67 -14.40 -5.23
CA LEU A 58 7.45 -13.61 -4.26
C LEU A 58 8.64 -12.93 -4.93
N ARG A 59 9.37 -13.67 -5.76
CA ARG A 59 10.49 -13.15 -6.53
C ARG A 59 10.05 -12.04 -7.47
N ASP A 60 8.98 -12.25 -8.23
CA ASP A 60 8.41 -11.25 -9.12
C ASP A 60 8.03 -9.96 -8.38
N VAL A 61 7.43 -10.07 -7.19
CA VAL A 61 7.10 -8.89 -6.37
C VAL A 61 8.36 -8.14 -5.93
N ILE A 62 9.39 -8.84 -5.45
CA ILE A 62 10.63 -8.21 -5.01
C ILE A 62 11.38 -7.56 -6.19
N GLU A 63 11.45 -8.23 -7.33
CA GLU A 63 12.21 -7.75 -8.49
C GLU A 63 11.50 -6.64 -9.26
N LYS A 64 10.16 -6.63 -9.32
CA LYS A 64 9.39 -5.73 -10.20
C LYS A 64 8.61 -4.63 -9.49
N HIS A 65 8.30 -4.79 -8.19
CA HIS A 65 7.39 -3.89 -7.47
C HIS A 65 8.06 -3.09 -6.35
N THR A 66 9.39 -3.18 -6.21
CA THR A 66 10.13 -2.39 -5.22
C THR A 66 10.11 -0.89 -5.52
N GLU A 67 9.96 -0.50 -6.78
CA GLU A 67 9.86 0.91 -7.17
C GLU A 67 8.61 1.62 -6.64
N ASP A 68 7.53 0.86 -6.41
CA ASP A 68 6.27 1.40 -5.89
C ASP A 68 6.43 2.03 -4.49
N PHE A 69 7.44 1.58 -3.72
CA PHE A 69 7.78 2.19 -2.44
C PHE A 69 8.38 3.58 -2.60
N PHE A 70 9.22 3.82 -3.60
CA PHE A 70 9.79 5.14 -3.86
C PHE A 70 8.71 6.11 -4.32
N GLU A 71 7.78 5.65 -5.18
CA GLU A 71 6.62 6.43 -5.60
C GLU A 71 5.76 6.84 -4.38
N PHE A 72 5.49 5.90 -3.47
CA PHE A 72 4.78 6.19 -2.22
C PHE A 72 5.52 7.19 -1.33
N ILE A 73 6.81 6.98 -1.07
CA ILE A 73 7.63 7.89 -0.25
C ILE A 73 7.63 9.30 -0.86
N PHE A 74 7.77 9.40 -2.17
CA PHE A 74 7.76 10.67 -2.88
C PHE A 74 6.43 11.42 -2.69
N GLU A 75 5.28 10.76 -2.88
CA GLU A 75 3.98 11.40 -2.66
C GLU A 75 3.76 11.82 -1.21
N ILE A 76 4.18 10.99 -0.25
CA ILE A 76 4.07 11.31 1.17
C ILE A 76 4.95 12.50 1.56
N ASN A 77 6.18 12.60 1.05
CA ASN A 77 7.07 13.71 1.38
C ASN A 77 6.56 15.08 0.91
N LYS A 78 5.67 15.14 -0.09
CA LYS A 78 5.04 16.40 -0.53
C LYS A 78 4.08 16.98 0.51
N ILE A 79 3.61 16.16 1.45
CA ILE A 79 2.56 16.51 2.41
C ILE A 79 3.00 16.44 3.87
N LEU A 80 4.22 15.98 4.13
CA LEU A 80 4.88 16.07 5.44
C LEU A 80 5.34 17.51 5.67
#